data_AF-A0A6J3G206-F1
#
_entry.id   AF-A0A6J3G206-F1
#
_cell.length_a   1.000
_cell.length_b   1.000
_cell.length_c   1.000
_cell.angle_alpha   90.00
_cell.angle_beta   90.00
_cell.angle_gamma   90.00
#
_symmetry.space_group_name_H-M   'P 1'
#
loop_
_entity.id
_entity.type
_entity.pdbx_description
1 polymer ?
#
loop_
_entity_poly.entity_id
_entity_poly.type
_entity_poly.pdbx_seq_one_letter_code
_entity_poly.pdbx_strand_id
1 'polypeptide(L)'
;MRARRGLLRLPRRSLLAALFFFSLSSSLLYFVYVAPGIVNTYLFMMQAQGILIRDNVRTIGAQVYEQVLRSAYAKRNSSVNDSDYPLDLNHSETFLQTTTFLPEDFTYFANHTCPERLPSMKGPIDVNMSEIGMDYIHELFSKDPTIKLGGHWKPSDCMPRWKVAILIPFRNRHEHLPVLFRHLIPMLQRQRLQFAFYVVEQVGTQPFNRAMLFNVGFQEAMKDLDWDCLIFHDVDHIPESDRNYYGCGQMPRHFATKLDKYMYLLPYTEFFGGVSGLTVEQFRKINGFPNAFWGWGGEDDDLWNRVQNAGYSVSRPEGDTGKYKSIPHHHRGEVQFLGRYALLRKSKERQGLDGLNNLNYFANITYDALYKNITVNLTPELVCRNLENASPSPPFFSIQHIYIL
;
A
#
# COMPACT_ATOMS: atom_id res chain seq x y z
N MET A 1 -25.78 39.47 58.47
CA MET A 1 -25.49 38.51 57.39
C MET A 1 -26.09 39.00 56.08
N ARG A 2 -25.28 39.36 55.09
CA ARG A 2 -25.74 39.54 53.69
C ARG A 2 -24.61 39.09 52.77
N ALA A 3 -24.65 37.81 52.41
CA ALA A 3 -23.74 37.23 51.44
C ALA A 3 -24.02 37.83 50.06
N ARG A 4 -23.12 38.70 49.57
CA ARG A 4 -23.08 39.07 48.15
C ARG A 4 -22.59 37.85 47.37
N ARG A 5 -23.51 37.03 46.84
CA ARG A 5 -23.20 36.12 45.73
C ARG A 5 -22.95 36.97 44.50
N GLY A 6 -21.70 37.34 44.26
CA GLY A 6 -21.26 37.92 43.01
C GLY A 6 -21.39 36.88 41.91
N LEU A 7 -22.47 36.93 41.14
CA LEU A 7 -22.59 36.15 39.92
C LEU A 7 -21.54 36.71 38.95
N LEU A 8 -20.48 35.95 38.69
CA LEU A 8 -19.46 36.25 37.67
C LEU A 8 -20.15 36.39 36.32
N ARG A 9 -20.57 37.60 35.94
CA ARG A 9 -21.07 37.92 34.61
C ARG A 9 -19.86 37.98 33.68
N LEU A 10 -19.48 36.83 33.13
CA LEU A 10 -18.55 36.77 32.01
C LEU A 10 -19.11 37.61 30.84
N PRO A 11 -18.31 38.51 30.24
CA PRO A 11 -18.73 39.28 29.08
C PRO A 11 -19.21 38.33 27.97
N ARG A 12 -20.31 38.64 27.28
CA ARG A 12 -20.83 37.80 26.16
C ARG A 12 -19.75 37.45 25.12
N ARG A 13 -18.80 38.37 24.87
CA ARG A 13 -17.65 38.13 23.97
C ARG A 13 -16.68 37.07 24.52
N SER A 14 -16.40 37.08 25.81
CA SER A 14 -15.56 36.08 26.48
C SER A 14 -16.24 34.70 26.51
N LEU A 15 -17.57 34.66 26.67
CA LEU A 15 -18.33 33.41 26.60
C LEU A 15 -18.34 32.82 25.18
N LEU A 16 -18.52 33.66 24.15
CA LEU A 16 -18.44 33.24 22.75
C LEU A 16 -17.04 32.74 22.39
N ALA A 17 -15.98 33.42 22.84
CA ALA A 17 -14.61 32.97 22.65
C ALA A 17 -14.36 31.61 23.35
N ALA A 18 -14.82 31.45 24.59
CA ALA A 18 -14.69 30.19 25.32
C ALA A 18 -15.44 29.03 24.64
N LEU A 19 -16.66 29.27 24.16
CA LEU A 19 -17.43 28.28 23.40
C LEU A 19 -16.75 27.93 22.07
N PHE A 20 -16.16 28.91 21.39
CA PHE A 20 -15.39 28.69 20.16
C PHE A 20 -14.15 27.82 20.44
N PHE A 21 -13.35 28.15 21.45
CA PHE A 21 -12.18 27.35 21.81
C PHE A 21 -12.54 25.95 22.31
N PHE A 22 -13.64 25.81 23.08
CA PHE A 22 -14.13 24.51 23.51
C PHE A 22 -14.60 23.67 22.32
N SER A 23 -15.36 24.26 21.39
CA SER A 23 -15.79 23.61 20.15
C SER A 23 -14.61 23.22 19.25
N LEU A 24 -13.61 24.10 19.13
CA LEU A 24 -12.39 23.81 18.37
C LEU A 24 -11.60 22.66 19.00
N SER A 25 -11.46 22.68 20.34
CA SER A 25 -10.78 21.63 21.10
C SER A 25 -11.51 20.29 21.00
N SER A 26 -12.84 20.26 21.18
CA SER A 26 -13.62 19.02 21.07
C SER A 26 -13.61 18.47 19.64
N SER A 27 -13.64 19.35 18.63
CA SER A 27 -13.47 18.96 17.23
C SER A 27 -12.09 18.37 16.98
N LEU A 28 -11.03 19.01 17.50
CA LEU A 28 -9.65 18.50 17.40
C LEU A 28 -9.54 17.10 18.03
N LEU A 29 -10.09 16.92 19.23
CA LEU A 29 -10.09 15.63 19.94
C LEU A 29 -10.89 14.57 19.18
N TYR A 30 -12.04 14.92 18.60
CA TYR A 30 -12.81 14.01 17.75
C TYR A 30 -11.98 13.53 16.56
N PHE A 31 -11.26 14.43 15.91
CA PHE A 31 -10.42 14.10 14.77
C PHE A 31 -9.18 13.29 15.14
N VAL A 32 -8.60 13.49 16.33
CA VAL A 32 -7.46 12.69 16.81
C VAL A 32 -7.88 11.29 17.23
N TYR A 33 -8.98 11.16 17.98
CA TYR A 33 -9.35 9.90 18.65
C TYR A 33 -10.45 9.11 17.94
N VAL A 34 -11.40 9.77 17.28
CA VAL A 34 -12.59 9.12 16.68
C VAL A 34 -12.44 8.95 15.17
N ALA A 35 -11.85 9.94 14.50
CA ALA A 35 -11.73 9.96 13.04
C ALA A 35 -10.31 10.30 12.52
N PRO A 36 -9.24 9.66 13.03
CA PRO A 36 -7.87 9.96 12.60
C PRO A 36 -7.67 9.75 11.09
N GLY A 37 -8.34 8.75 10.51
CA GLY A 37 -8.26 8.46 9.07
C GLY A 37 -8.64 9.64 8.17
N ILE A 38 -9.61 10.48 8.57
CA ILE A 38 -10.03 11.65 7.79
C ILE A 38 -8.93 12.70 7.78
N VAL A 39 -8.36 13.01 8.95
CA VAL A 39 -7.25 13.97 9.07
C VAL A 39 -6.04 13.51 8.29
N ASN A 40 -5.67 12.22 8.42
CA ASN A 40 -4.51 11.68 7.74
C ASN A 40 -4.70 11.71 6.22
N THR A 41 -5.91 11.40 5.73
CA THR A 41 -6.22 11.50 4.30
C THR A 41 -6.07 12.93 3.80
N TYR A 42 -6.58 13.91 4.56
CA TYR A 42 -6.40 15.32 4.21
C TYR A 42 -4.94 15.76 4.26
N LEU A 43 -4.18 15.34 5.27
CA LEU A 43 -2.74 15.62 5.39
C LEU A 43 -1.97 15.08 4.18
N PHE A 44 -2.23 13.82 3.81
CA PHE A 44 -1.61 13.20 2.64
C PHE A 44 -1.98 13.90 1.34
N MET A 45 -3.24 14.30 1.21
CA MET A 45 -3.70 15.08 0.06
C MET A 45 -2.95 16.42 -0.04
N MET A 46 -2.77 17.14 1.08
CA MET A 46 -2.02 18.40 1.14
C MET A 46 -0.53 18.20 0.84
N GLN A 47 0.09 17.13 1.35
CA GLN A 47 1.49 16.80 1.05
C GLN A 47 1.69 16.51 -0.44
N ALA A 48 0.80 15.70 -1.02
CA ALA A 48 0.84 15.35 -2.43
C ALA A 48 0.70 16.60 -3.33
N GLN A 49 -0.23 17.49 -3.00
CA GLN A 49 -0.38 18.79 -3.68
C GLN A 49 0.86 19.68 -3.52
N GLY A 50 1.46 19.72 -2.32
CA GLY A 50 2.67 20.49 -2.06
C GLY A 50 3.86 20.01 -2.91
N ILE A 51 4.00 18.69 -3.07
CA ILE A 51 5.02 18.10 -3.96
C ILE A 51 4.75 18.47 -5.41
N LEU A 52 3.51 18.34 -5.88
CA LEU A 52 3.11 18.72 -7.24
C LEU A 52 3.45 20.19 -7.54
N ILE A 53 3.12 21.10 -6.63
CA ILE A 53 3.44 22.52 -6.77
C ILE A 53 4.95 22.73 -6.85
N ARG A 54 5.72 22.09 -5.95
CA ARG A 54 7.18 22.18 -5.94
C ARG A 54 7.81 21.68 -7.25
N ASP A 55 7.31 20.57 -7.78
CA ASP A 55 7.84 19.97 -8.99
C ASP A 55 7.46 20.78 -10.24
N ASN A 56 6.26 21.36 -10.27
CA ASN A 56 5.86 22.33 -11.30
C ASN A 56 6.77 23.57 -11.27
N VAL A 57 7.05 24.13 -10.09
CA VAL A 57 7.97 25.27 -9.94
C VAL A 57 9.39 24.91 -10.40
N ARG A 58 9.88 23.70 -10.06
CA ARG A 58 11.19 23.21 -10.56
C ARG A 58 11.22 23.06 -12.07
N THR A 59 10.16 22.50 -12.66
CA THR A 59 10.05 22.29 -14.10
C THR A 59 9.99 23.63 -14.84
N ILE A 60 9.18 24.58 -14.36
CA ILE A 60 9.14 25.95 -14.88
C ILE A 60 10.51 26.60 -14.74
N GLY A 61 11.17 26.47 -13.58
CA GLY A 61 12.52 26.99 -13.36
C GLY A 61 13.55 26.41 -14.34
N ALA A 62 13.49 25.11 -14.62
CA ALA A 62 14.35 24.45 -15.59
C ALA A 62 14.07 24.92 -17.03
N GLN A 63 12.80 25.04 -17.42
CA GLN A 63 12.40 25.57 -18.74
C GLN A 63 12.85 27.02 -18.93
N VAL A 64 12.67 27.86 -17.91
CA VAL A 64 13.12 29.26 -17.93
C VAL A 64 14.65 29.31 -18.00
N TYR A 65 15.36 28.49 -17.23
CA TYR A 65 16.82 28.40 -17.28
C TYR A 65 17.32 27.96 -18.67
N GLU A 66 16.70 26.95 -19.27
CA GLU A 66 16.99 26.49 -20.63
C GLU A 66 16.72 27.59 -21.67
N GLN A 67 15.62 28.34 -21.54
CA GLN A 67 15.28 29.46 -22.41
C GLN A 67 16.27 30.64 -22.25
N VAL A 68 16.73 30.92 -21.03
CA VAL A 68 17.77 31.92 -20.75
C VAL A 68 19.12 31.47 -21.33
N LEU A 69 19.50 30.20 -21.19
CA LEU A 69 20.71 29.66 -21.83
C LEU A 69 20.62 29.76 -23.35
N ARG A 70 19.51 29.32 -23.96
CA ARG A 70 19.29 29.44 -25.42
C ARG A 70 19.38 30.88 -25.89
N SER A 71 18.77 31.83 -25.19
CA SER A 71 18.85 33.25 -25.56
C SER A 71 20.27 33.83 -25.36
N ALA A 72 21.00 33.40 -24.33
CA ALA A 72 22.39 33.78 -24.13
C ALA A 72 23.33 33.22 -25.21
N TYR A 73 23.14 31.96 -25.63
CA TYR A 73 23.88 31.35 -26.74
C TYR A 73 23.53 31.99 -28.08
N ALA A 74 22.25 32.28 -28.35
CA ALA A 74 21.82 33.00 -29.56
C ALA A 74 22.44 34.41 -29.64
N LYS A 75 22.52 35.13 -28.51
CA LYS A 75 23.16 36.45 -28.41
C LYS A 75 24.69 36.40 -28.56
N ARG A 76 25.30 35.25 -28.24
CA ARG A 76 26.75 35.02 -28.43
C ARG A 76 27.06 34.63 -29.87
N ASN A 77 26.20 33.84 -30.50
CA ASN A 77 26.33 33.40 -31.88
C ASN A 77 25.90 34.45 -32.92
N SER A 78 25.19 35.52 -32.53
CA SER A 78 24.94 36.68 -33.41
C SER A 78 26.20 37.50 -33.75
N SER A 79 27.40 36.98 -33.47
CA SER A 79 28.71 37.56 -33.83
C SER A 79 29.52 36.70 -34.80
N VAL A 80 29.04 35.51 -35.20
CA VAL A 80 29.73 34.65 -36.17
C VAL A 80 28.71 33.97 -37.08
N ASN A 81 28.77 34.37 -38.36
CA ASN A 81 28.12 33.84 -39.57
C ASN A 81 27.13 32.67 -39.43
N ASP A 82 25.88 33.07 -39.64
CA ASP A 82 24.79 32.43 -40.37
C ASP A 82 25.06 31.06 -41.06
N SER A 83 24.32 30.06 -40.60
CA SER A 83 23.81 28.98 -41.44
C SER A 83 22.50 28.47 -40.83
N ASP A 84 21.39 29.08 -41.25
CA ASP A 84 20.02 28.65 -41.00
C ASP A 84 19.83 27.16 -41.34
N TYR A 85 19.51 26.34 -40.33
CA TYR A 85 18.81 25.08 -40.51
C TYR A 85 17.40 25.26 -39.93
N PRO A 86 16.34 25.30 -40.74
CA PRO A 86 14.98 25.21 -40.22
C PRO A 86 14.74 23.77 -39.78
N LEU A 87 14.79 23.52 -38.48
CA LEU A 87 14.31 22.28 -37.89
C LEU A 87 12.79 22.40 -37.72
N ASP A 88 12.05 21.80 -38.66
CA ASP A 88 10.61 21.63 -38.62
C ASP A 88 10.19 20.95 -37.30
N LEU A 89 9.63 21.73 -36.37
CA LEU A 89 8.90 21.22 -35.22
C LEU A 89 7.44 20.94 -35.63
N ASN A 90 7.27 19.95 -36.49
CA ASN A 90 6.02 19.22 -36.59
C ASN A 90 6.13 17.99 -35.67
N HIS A 91 5.96 18.21 -34.36
CA HIS A 91 5.64 17.11 -33.45
C HIS A 91 4.16 16.73 -33.61
N SER A 92 3.80 16.24 -34.80
CA SER A 92 2.86 15.14 -34.90
C SER A 92 3.69 13.86 -34.92
N GLU A 93 4.45 13.61 -33.86
CA GLU A 93 4.85 12.25 -33.56
C GLU A 93 3.57 11.52 -33.15
N THR A 94 2.89 10.97 -34.17
CA THR A 94 2.18 9.71 -33.98
C THR A 94 3.28 8.73 -33.58
N PHE A 95 3.60 8.69 -32.28
CA PHE A 95 4.36 7.63 -31.68
C PHE A 95 3.55 6.38 -32.00
N LEU A 96 3.91 5.69 -33.07
CA LEU A 96 3.65 4.28 -33.22
C LEU A 96 4.37 3.65 -32.03
N GLN A 97 3.65 3.57 -30.91
CA GLN A 97 4.01 2.73 -29.79
C GLN A 97 4.17 1.35 -30.39
N THR A 98 5.41 0.94 -30.63
CA THR A 98 5.75 -0.46 -30.83
C THR A 98 5.28 -1.15 -29.57
N THR A 99 4.12 -1.80 -29.66
CA THR A 99 3.53 -2.46 -28.51
C THR A 99 4.47 -3.60 -28.15
N THR A 100 5.05 -3.56 -26.95
CA THR A 100 5.75 -4.71 -26.33
C THR A 100 4.84 -5.92 -26.06
N PHE A 101 3.56 -5.81 -26.45
CA PHE A 101 2.56 -6.86 -26.34
C PHE A 101 2.62 -7.72 -27.59
N LEU A 102 2.43 -9.03 -27.40
CA LEU A 102 2.36 -9.97 -28.51
C LEU A 102 1.14 -9.68 -29.41
N PRO A 103 1.13 -10.14 -30.67
CA PRO A 103 -0.08 -10.13 -31.51
C PRO A 103 -1.23 -10.90 -30.87
N GLU A 104 -2.49 -10.50 -31.12
CA GLU A 104 -3.68 -11.18 -30.58
C GLU A 104 -3.72 -12.68 -30.95
N ASP A 105 -3.22 -13.03 -32.15
CA ASP A 105 -3.17 -14.41 -32.66
C ASP A 105 -1.91 -15.19 -32.23
N PHE A 106 -1.12 -14.65 -31.28
CA PHE A 106 0.08 -15.34 -30.82
C PHE A 106 -0.27 -16.59 -30.03
N THR A 107 0.05 -17.75 -30.61
CA THR A 107 -0.13 -19.06 -29.97
C THR A 107 1.13 -19.45 -29.20
N TYR A 108 0.97 -19.66 -27.89
CA TYR A 108 2.00 -20.23 -27.03
C TYR A 108 1.67 -21.69 -26.70
N PHE A 109 2.70 -22.49 -26.49
CA PHE A 109 2.56 -23.91 -26.18
C PHE A 109 2.52 -24.13 -24.66
N ALA A 110 1.81 -25.18 -24.24
CA ALA A 110 1.65 -25.53 -22.82
C ALA A 110 2.98 -25.77 -22.08
N ASN A 111 4.03 -26.16 -22.81
CA ASN A 111 5.37 -26.40 -22.27
C ASN A 111 6.27 -25.15 -22.26
N HIS A 112 5.80 -24.00 -22.76
CA HIS A 112 6.56 -22.77 -22.79
C HIS A 112 6.14 -21.83 -21.66
N THR A 113 7.08 -21.01 -21.19
CA THR A 113 6.81 -19.98 -20.19
C THR A 113 5.81 -18.96 -20.72
N CYS A 114 4.81 -18.61 -19.91
CA CYS A 114 3.83 -17.60 -20.26
C CYS A 114 4.51 -16.25 -20.54
N PRO A 115 4.08 -15.52 -21.58
CA PRO A 115 4.50 -14.14 -21.81
C PRO A 115 4.12 -13.22 -20.65
N GLU A 116 4.96 -12.24 -20.34
CA GLU A 116 4.70 -11.26 -19.28
C GLU A 116 3.68 -10.21 -19.69
N ARG A 117 3.64 -9.87 -20.99
CA ARG A 117 2.74 -8.87 -21.57
C ARG A 117 1.86 -9.53 -22.62
N LEU A 118 0.61 -9.81 -22.23
CA LEU A 118 -0.34 -10.49 -23.10
C LEU A 118 -1.32 -9.49 -23.74
N PRO A 119 -1.73 -9.70 -25.00
CA PRO A 119 -2.74 -8.87 -25.65
C PRO A 119 -4.07 -8.84 -24.88
N SER A 120 -4.39 -9.90 -24.14
CA SER A 120 -5.57 -9.99 -23.28
C SER A 120 -5.60 -8.96 -22.15
N MET A 121 -4.48 -8.29 -21.86
CA MET A 121 -4.38 -7.22 -20.87
C MET A 121 -4.84 -5.89 -21.48
N LYS A 122 -6.11 -5.57 -21.27
CA LYS A 122 -6.81 -4.46 -21.91
C LYS A 122 -6.33 -3.09 -21.42
N GLY A 123 -5.61 -3.03 -20.31
CA GLY A 123 -5.24 -1.79 -19.65
C GLY A 123 -6.34 -1.35 -18.70
N PRO A 124 -6.94 -0.16 -18.87
CA PRO A 124 -7.97 0.34 -17.96
C PRO A 124 -9.13 -0.65 -17.77
N ILE A 125 -9.47 -0.91 -16.51
CA ILE A 125 -10.60 -1.76 -16.10
C ILE A 125 -11.69 -0.85 -15.52
N ASP A 126 -12.95 -1.10 -15.89
CA ASP A 126 -14.07 -0.48 -15.20
C ASP A 126 -14.26 -1.08 -13.79
N VAL A 127 -13.85 -0.33 -12.77
CA VAL A 127 -13.92 -0.76 -11.38
C VAL A 127 -15.29 -0.45 -10.80
N ASN A 128 -16.14 -1.47 -10.78
CA ASN A 128 -17.41 -1.48 -10.05
C ASN A 128 -17.14 -1.58 -8.54
N MET A 129 -17.63 -0.63 -7.73
CA MET A 129 -17.46 -0.61 -6.27
C MET A 129 -18.73 -0.94 -5.50
N SER A 130 -19.80 -1.35 -6.18
CA SER A 130 -21.04 -1.76 -5.52
C SER A 130 -20.78 -2.98 -4.63
N GLU A 131 -21.29 -2.91 -3.40
CA GLU A 131 -21.29 -4.01 -2.45
C GLU A 131 -22.03 -5.22 -3.01
N ILE A 132 -21.46 -6.40 -2.79
CA ILE A 132 -21.98 -7.70 -3.23
C ILE A 132 -21.67 -8.75 -2.16
N GLY A 133 -22.51 -9.79 -2.06
CA GLY A 133 -22.27 -10.88 -1.12
C GLY A 133 -21.19 -11.86 -1.60
N MET A 134 -20.51 -12.51 -0.65
CA MET A 134 -19.57 -13.61 -0.96
C MET A 134 -20.26 -14.74 -1.74
N ASP A 135 -21.53 -15.05 -1.44
CA ASP A 135 -22.28 -16.12 -2.10
C ASP A 135 -22.36 -15.91 -3.62
N TYR A 136 -22.57 -14.66 -4.07
CA TYR A 136 -22.57 -14.32 -5.49
C TYR A 136 -21.20 -14.51 -6.13
N ILE A 137 -20.13 -14.18 -5.41
CA ILE A 137 -18.75 -14.38 -5.86
C ILE A 137 -18.40 -15.86 -5.94
N HIS A 138 -18.83 -16.67 -4.97
CA HIS A 138 -18.71 -18.12 -5.04
C HIS A 138 -19.46 -18.69 -6.24
N GLU A 139 -20.70 -18.27 -6.50
CA GLU A 139 -21.45 -18.69 -7.67
C GLU A 139 -20.74 -18.28 -8.98
N LEU A 140 -20.27 -17.04 -9.06
CA LEU A 140 -19.56 -16.50 -10.23
C LEU A 140 -18.33 -17.35 -10.59
N PHE A 141 -17.52 -17.70 -9.60
CA PHE A 141 -16.26 -18.43 -9.81
C PHE A 141 -16.39 -19.96 -9.72
N SER A 142 -17.51 -20.49 -9.21
CA SER A 142 -17.79 -21.95 -9.21
C SER A 142 -17.82 -22.55 -10.62
N LYS A 143 -18.08 -21.71 -11.63
CA LYS A 143 -18.11 -22.08 -13.04
C LYS A 143 -16.72 -22.37 -13.62
N ASP A 144 -15.65 -21.93 -12.94
CA ASP A 144 -14.28 -22.15 -13.36
C ASP A 144 -13.67 -23.34 -12.58
N PRO A 145 -13.62 -24.55 -13.15
CA PRO A 145 -13.08 -25.73 -12.48
C PRO A 145 -11.55 -25.69 -12.30
N THR A 146 -10.88 -24.69 -12.88
CA THR A 146 -9.43 -24.51 -12.77
C THR A 146 -9.03 -23.89 -11.44
N ILE A 147 -9.94 -23.14 -10.79
CA ILE A 147 -9.74 -22.66 -9.41
C ILE A 147 -9.86 -23.84 -8.45
N LYS A 148 -8.80 -24.07 -7.69
CA LYS A 148 -8.70 -25.12 -6.67
C LYS A 148 -8.93 -24.54 -5.29
N LEU A 149 -9.27 -25.42 -4.34
CA LEU A 149 -9.48 -25.09 -2.93
C LEU A 149 -8.38 -24.17 -2.39
N GLY A 150 -8.76 -23.19 -1.56
CA GLY A 150 -7.83 -22.19 -1.05
C GLY A 150 -7.51 -21.08 -2.04
N GLY A 151 -8.22 -20.98 -3.17
CA GLY A 151 -7.98 -19.97 -4.18
C GLY A 151 -6.78 -20.22 -5.08
N HIS A 152 -6.28 -21.46 -5.12
CA HIS A 152 -5.14 -21.81 -5.96
C HIS A 152 -5.54 -21.83 -7.43
N TRP A 153 -4.84 -21.08 -8.26
CA TRP A 153 -5.04 -21.07 -9.70
C TRP A 153 -3.70 -21.10 -10.44
N LYS A 154 -3.67 -21.74 -11.61
CA LYS A 154 -2.55 -21.69 -12.55
C LYS A 154 -3.06 -21.85 -13.98
N PRO A 155 -2.40 -21.22 -14.99
CA PRO A 155 -2.75 -21.44 -16.38
C PRO A 155 -2.54 -22.92 -16.78
N SER A 156 -3.40 -23.42 -17.67
CA SER A 156 -3.30 -24.78 -18.24
C SER A 156 -2.67 -24.79 -19.64
N ASP A 157 -2.59 -23.63 -20.27
CA ASP A 157 -2.17 -23.39 -21.65
C ASP A 157 -0.73 -22.90 -21.78
N CYS A 158 -0.05 -22.59 -20.66
CA CYS A 158 1.38 -22.29 -20.61
C CYS A 158 1.94 -22.55 -19.19
N MET A 159 3.27 -22.61 -19.08
CA MET A 159 3.94 -22.67 -17.79
C MET A 159 3.97 -21.28 -17.15
N PRO A 160 3.37 -21.08 -15.96
CA PRO A 160 3.34 -19.77 -15.31
C PRO A 160 4.78 -19.29 -15.05
N ARG A 161 5.05 -18.02 -15.37
CA ARG A 161 6.36 -17.41 -15.13
C ARG A 161 6.66 -17.25 -13.64
N TRP A 162 5.63 -16.91 -12.87
CA TRP A 162 5.74 -16.58 -11.46
C TRP A 162 4.64 -17.28 -10.66
N LYS A 163 5.04 -17.79 -9.49
CA LYS A 163 4.17 -18.22 -8.39
C LYS A 163 4.07 -17.07 -7.39
N VAL A 164 2.86 -16.56 -7.16
CA VAL A 164 2.62 -15.37 -6.34
C VAL A 164 1.64 -15.66 -5.21
N ALA A 165 2.06 -15.45 -3.96
CA ALA A 165 1.13 -15.47 -2.82
C ALA A 165 0.58 -14.06 -2.58
N ILE A 166 -0.75 -13.93 -2.60
CA ILE A 166 -1.44 -12.67 -2.29
C ILE A 166 -1.86 -12.70 -0.82
N LEU A 167 -1.23 -11.86 0.00
CA LEU A 167 -1.48 -11.78 1.43
C LEU A 167 -2.41 -10.60 1.72
N ILE A 168 -3.52 -10.86 2.40
CA ILE A 168 -4.56 -9.86 2.68
C ILE A 168 -4.80 -9.82 4.19
N PRO A 169 -4.37 -8.77 4.90
CA PRO A 169 -4.62 -8.61 6.32
C PRO A 169 -6.07 -8.18 6.50
N PHE A 170 -6.78 -8.80 7.45
CA PHE A 170 -8.23 -8.71 7.51
C PHE A 170 -8.77 -8.61 8.94
N ARG A 171 -9.81 -7.79 9.14
CA ARG A 171 -10.66 -7.78 10.33
C ARG A 171 -11.94 -6.99 10.06
N ASN A 172 -13.10 -7.60 10.27
CA ASN A 172 -14.42 -6.93 10.19
C ASN A 172 -14.63 -6.11 8.90
N ARG A 173 -14.20 -6.62 7.75
CA ARG A 173 -14.34 -5.99 6.41
C ARG A 173 -15.02 -6.93 5.42
N HIS A 174 -16.03 -7.66 5.87
CA HIS A 174 -16.64 -8.75 5.09
C HIS A 174 -17.30 -8.26 3.80
N GLU A 175 -17.69 -6.99 3.72
CA GLU A 175 -18.23 -6.36 2.52
C GLU A 175 -17.15 -6.02 1.47
N HIS A 176 -15.89 -5.90 1.87
CA HIS A 176 -14.79 -5.49 0.98
C HIS A 176 -14.19 -6.66 0.21
N LEU A 177 -14.07 -7.82 0.86
CA LEU A 177 -13.46 -9.00 0.27
C LEU A 177 -14.17 -9.50 -1.01
N PRO A 178 -15.52 -9.54 -1.09
CA PRO A 178 -16.23 -9.86 -2.33
C PRO A 178 -15.92 -8.89 -3.48
N VAL A 179 -15.86 -7.59 -3.19
CA VAL A 179 -15.54 -6.54 -4.17
C VAL A 179 -14.12 -6.72 -4.69
N LEU A 180 -13.18 -7.06 -3.80
CA LEU A 180 -11.80 -7.39 -4.17
C LEU A 180 -11.74 -8.59 -5.12
N PHE A 181 -12.34 -9.72 -4.75
CA PHE A 181 -12.28 -10.94 -5.56
C PHE A 181 -12.98 -10.81 -6.91
N ARG A 182 -14.06 -10.04 -7.01
CA ARG A 182 -14.72 -9.71 -8.30
C ARG A 182 -13.71 -9.22 -9.34
N HIS A 183 -12.73 -8.43 -8.92
CA HIS A 183 -11.80 -7.74 -9.82
C HIS A 183 -10.44 -8.41 -9.88
N LEU A 184 -9.92 -8.84 -8.74
CA LEU A 184 -8.56 -9.34 -8.64
C LEU A 184 -8.41 -10.73 -9.24
N ILE A 185 -9.39 -11.64 -9.06
CA ILE A 185 -9.32 -12.99 -9.63
C ILE A 185 -9.23 -12.93 -11.17
N PRO A 186 -10.15 -12.27 -11.90
CA PRO A 186 -10.06 -12.23 -13.36
C PRO A 186 -8.82 -11.48 -13.85
N MET A 187 -8.36 -10.47 -13.11
CA MET A 187 -7.13 -9.75 -13.43
C MET A 187 -5.91 -10.68 -13.38
N LEU A 188 -5.71 -11.40 -12.26
CA LEU A 188 -4.57 -12.30 -12.09
C LEU A 188 -4.60 -13.47 -13.08
N GLN A 189 -5.80 -13.97 -13.42
CA GLN A 189 -5.99 -14.98 -14.46
C GLN A 189 -5.53 -14.45 -15.84
N ARG A 190 -5.90 -13.21 -16.21
CA ARG A 190 -5.43 -12.57 -17.46
C ARG A 190 -3.92 -12.34 -17.47
N GLN A 191 -3.32 -12.15 -16.30
CA GLN A 191 -1.87 -12.03 -16.12
C GLN A 191 -1.13 -13.39 -16.15
N ARG A 192 -1.87 -14.52 -16.24
CA ARG A 192 -1.32 -15.89 -16.32
C ARG A 192 -0.33 -16.21 -15.19
N LEU A 193 -0.59 -15.67 -14.00
CA LEU A 193 0.18 -15.96 -12.80
C LEU A 193 -0.29 -17.29 -12.19
N GLN A 194 0.60 -18.06 -11.57
CA GLN A 194 0.16 -19.05 -10.60
C GLN A 194 -0.02 -18.33 -9.27
N PHE A 195 -1.19 -18.36 -8.66
CA PHE A 195 -1.45 -17.62 -7.44
C PHE A 195 -2.36 -18.35 -6.45
N ALA A 196 -2.36 -17.87 -5.21
CA ALA A 196 -3.35 -18.19 -4.19
C ALA A 196 -3.56 -16.99 -3.27
N PHE A 197 -4.73 -16.95 -2.62
CA PHE A 197 -5.08 -15.88 -1.68
C PHE A 197 -5.02 -16.38 -0.24
N TYR A 198 -4.38 -15.56 0.61
CA TYR A 198 -4.21 -15.81 2.03
C TYR A 198 -4.86 -14.65 2.79
N VAL A 199 -6.07 -14.88 3.29
CA VAL A 199 -6.77 -13.91 4.13
C VAL A 199 -6.36 -14.16 5.57
N VAL A 200 -5.65 -13.20 6.17
CA VAL A 200 -5.10 -13.31 7.52
C VAL A 200 -5.95 -12.48 8.46
N GLU A 201 -6.86 -13.14 9.16
CA GLU A 201 -7.85 -12.52 10.02
C GLU A 201 -7.34 -12.35 11.46
N GLN A 202 -7.28 -11.10 11.94
CA GLN A 202 -7.01 -10.82 13.34
C GLN A 202 -8.30 -10.82 14.16
N VAL A 203 -8.42 -11.77 15.09
CA VAL A 203 -9.53 -11.80 16.06
C VAL A 203 -9.14 -11.09 17.36
N GLY A 204 -10.15 -10.85 18.20
CA GLY A 204 -9.98 -10.18 19.48
C GLY A 204 -10.12 -8.65 19.40
N THR A 205 -9.79 -7.98 20.50
CA THR A 205 -10.06 -6.54 20.70
C THR A 205 -8.81 -5.68 20.69
N GLN A 206 -7.62 -6.27 20.54
CA GLN A 206 -6.36 -5.54 20.47
C GLN A 206 -6.30 -4.67 19.19
N PRO A 207 -5.52 -3.58 19.17
CA PRO A 207 -5.34 -2.78 17.95
C PRO A 207 -4.93 -3.63 16.75
N PHE A 208 -5.39 -3.27 15.55
CA PHE A 208 -5.04 -4.04 14.35
C PHE A 208 -3.54 -3.95 14.06
N ASN A 209 -2.90 -5.08 13.78
CA ASN A 209 -1.47 -5.14 13.46
C ASN A 209 -1.27 -5.67 12.04
N ARG A 210 -1.48 -4.77 11.08
CA ARG A 210 -1.37 -5.04 9.64
C ARG A 210 -0.04 -5.70 9.26
N ALA A 211 1.07 -5.17 9.79
CA ALA A 211 2.41 -5.63 9.51
C ALA A 211 2.69 -7.05 10.02
N MET A 212 2.30 -7.36 11.26
CA MET A 212 2.45 -8.71 11.83
C MET A 212 1.57 -9.74 11.09
N LEU A 213 0.39 -9.35 10.62
CA LEU A 213 -0.47 -10.22 9.80
C LEU A 213 0.18 -10.59 8.47
N PHE A 214 0.92 -9.69 7.83
CA PHE A 214 1.70 -10.06 6.64
C PHE A 214 2.80 -11.08 6.95
N ASN A 215 3.48 -10.94 8.09
CA ASN A 215 4.47 -11.92 8.53
C ASN A 215 3.85 -13.30 8.79
N VAL A 216 2.67 -13.34 9.43
CA VAL A 216 1.88 -14.58 9.61
C VAL A 216 1.49 -15.17 8.25
N GLY A 217 0.93 -14.35 7.36
CA GLY A 217 0.52 -14.76 6.02
C GLY A 217 1.69 -15.35 5.22
N PHE A 218 2.87 -14.75 5.31
CA PHE A 218 4.09 -15.29 4.72
C PHE A 218 4.43 -16.67 5.27
N GLN A 219 4.47 -16.84 6.60
CA GLN A 219 4.81 -18.12 7.21
C GLN A 219 3.82 -19.23 6.82
N GLU A 220 2.53 -18.93 6.76
CA GLU A 220 1.51 -19.90 6.35
C GLU A 220 1.50 -20.18 4.85
N ALA A 221 1.80 -19.18 4.01
CA ALA A 221 1.88 -19.35 2.56
C ALA A 221 3.06 -20.24 2.16
N MET A 222 4.22 -20.07 2.81
CA MET A 222 5.41 -20.87 2.53
C MET A 222 5.27 -22.36 2.91
N LYS A 223 4.20 -22.76 3.63
CA LYS A 223 3.90 -24.17 3.91
C LYS A 223 3.18 -24.86 2.74
N ASP A 224 2.52 -24.11 1.87
CA ASP A 224 1.72 -24.67 0.79
C ASP A 224 2.51 -24.84 -0.51
N LEU A 225 3.36 -23.85 -0.82
CA LEU A 225 4.15 -23.84 -2.05
C LEU A 225 5.42 -23.02 -1.87
N ASP A 226 6.45 -23.36 -2.64
CA ASP A 226 7.62 -22.49 -2.84
C ASP A 226 7.23 -21.30 -3.72
N TRP A 227 6.57 -20.30 -3.14
CA TRP A 227 6.21 -19.06 -3.83
C TRP A 227 7.46 -18.26 -4.25
N ASP A 228 7.40 -17.57 -5.38
CA ASP A 228 8.54 -16.77 -5.88
C ASP A 228 8.50 -15.35 -5.28
N CYS A 229 7.31 -14.77 -5.15
CA CYS A 229 7.09 -13.48 -4.50
C CYS A 229 5.76 -13.38 -3.76
N LEU A 230 5.68 -12.32 -2.97
CA LEU A 230 4.57 -11.98 -2.10
C LEU A 230 4.00 -10.64 -2.56
N ILE A 231 2.68 -10.54 -2.58
CA ILE A 231 1.97 -9.27 -2.75
C ILE A 231 1.23 -8.99 -1.46
N PHE A 232 1.58 -7.89 -0.81
CA PHE A 232 0.95 -7.38 0.40
C PHE A 232 -0.17 -6.44 -0.02
N HIS A 233 -1.42 -6.87 0.18
CA HIS A 233 -2.56 -6.24 -0.44
C HIS A 233 -3.61 -5.81 0.58
N ASP A 234 -3.86 -4.52 0.69
CA ASP A 234 -4.97 -4.00 1.48
C ASP A 234 -6.30 -4.43 0.84
N VAL A 235 -7.26 -4.88 1.65
CA VAL A 235 -8.52 -5.45 1.15
C VAL A 235 -9.39 -4.44 0.38
N ASP A 236 -9.17 -3.14 0.62
CA ASP A 236 -9.98 -2.05 0.09
C ASP A 236 -9.34 -1.30 -1.08
N HIS A 237 -8.25 -1.79 -1.68
CA HIS A 237 -7.58 -1.12 -2.81
C HIS A 237 -7.73 -1.91 -4.10
N ILE A 238 -8.52 -1.44 -5.06
CA ILE A 238 -8.80 -2.16 -6.30
C ILE A 238 -8.00 -1.55 -7.47
N PRO A 239 -7.20 -2.35 -8.21
CA PRO A 239 -6.44 -1.85 -9.35
C PRO A 239 -7.36 -1.42 -10.49
N GLU A 240 -7.07 -0.28 -11.11
CA GLU A 240 -7.80 0.24 -12.27
C GLU A 240 -7.19 -0.18 -13.61
N SER A 241 -6.12 -0.99 -13.61
CA SER A 241 -5.47 -1.46 -14.83
C SER A 241 -4.94 -2.87 -14.68
N ASP A 242 -5.32 -3.78 -15.59
CA ASP A 242 -4.78 -5.14 -15.60
C ASP A 242 -3.35 -5.21 -16.14
N ARG A 243 -2.82 -4.08 -16.65
CA ARG A 243 -1.41 -3.89 -16.99
C ARG A 243 -0.52 -3.64 -15.79
N ASN A 244 -1.08 -3.45 -14.60
CA ASN A 244 -0.31 -3.47 -13.37
C ASN A 244 0.03 -4.91 -12.99
N TYR A 245 1.09 -5.45 -13.58
CA TYR A 245 1.45 -6.86 -13.51
C TYR A 245 1.91 -7.29 -12.11
N TYR A 246 1.19 -8.21 -11.45
CA TYR A 246 1.49 -8.69 -10.08
C TYR A 246 2.56 -9.80 -10.02
N GLY A 247 3.32 -10.01 -11.09
CA GLY A 247 4.46 -10.94 -11.08
C GLY A 247 5.70 -10.36 -10.38
N CYS A 248 6.73 -11.18 -10.23
CA CYS A 248 7.89 -10.86 -9.38
C CYS A 248 8.95 -9.94 -10.03
N GLY A 249 8.60 -9.28 -11.13
CA GLY A 249 9.49 -8.36 -11.85
C GLY A 249 9.64 -7.01 -11.14
N GLN A 250 10.87 -6.48 -11.12
CA GLN A 250 11.20 -5.18 -10.55
C GLN A 250 10.89 -5.06 -9.03
N MET A 251 10.99 -6.14 -8.28
CA MET A 251 10.78 -6.13 -6.83
C MET A 251 12.01 -5.58 -6.08
N PRO A 252 11.86 -4.90 -4.93
CA PRO A 252 10.61 -4.53 -4.27
C PRO A 252 9.80 -3.52 -5.07
N ARG A 253 8.48 -3.69 -5.12
CA ARG A 253 7.60 -2.92 -6.02
C ARG A 253 6.44 -2.32 -5.26
N HIS A 254 6.18 -1.04 -5.49
CA HIS A 254 4.99 -0.36 -4.99
C HIS A 254 3.95 -0.31 -6.11
N PHE A 255 2.85 -1.04 -5.96
CA PHE A 255 1.81 -1.13 -6.98
C PHE A 255 0.80 0.01 -6.87
N ALA A 256 0.34 0.34 -5.66
CA ALA A 256 -0.70 1.34 -5.39
C ALA A 256 -0.17 2.78 -5.33
N THR A 257 0.51 3.23 -6.39
CA THR A 257 1.15 4.55 -6.43
C THR A 257 0.20 5.75 -6.50
N LYS A 258 -0.98 5.56 -7.07
CA LYS A 258 -1.96 6.60 -7.33
C LYS A 258 -3.32 6.15 -6.79
N LEU A 259 -3.64 6.53 -5.57
CA LEU A 259 -4.93 6.21 -4.94
C LEU A 259 -5.91 7.35 -5.16
N ASP A 260 -7.15 7.02 -5.55
CA ASP A 260 -8.25 7.97 -5.73
C ASP A 260 -8.50 8.86 -4.50
N LYS A 261 -8.40 8.30 -3.30
CA LYS A 261 -8.55 9.00 -2.02
C LYS A 261 -7.48 10.08 -1.78
N TYR A 262 -6.38 10.01 -2.53
CA TYR A 262 -5.30 11.01 -2.56
C TYR A 262 -5.26 11.77 -3.90
N MET A 263 -6.39 11.83 -4.61
CA MET A 263 -6.52 12.47 -5.93
C MET A 263 -5.55 11.91 -6.98
N TYR A 264 -5.22 10.62 -6.89
CA TYR A 264 -4.24 9.96 -7.75
C TYR A 264 -2.84 10.57 -7.69
N LEU A 265 -2.50 11.22 -6.57
CA LEU A 265 -1.16 11.72 -6.29
C LEU A 265 -0.50 10.83 -5.22
N LEU A 266 0.82 10.64 -5.36
CA LEU A 266 1.61 9.96 -4.36
C LEU A 266 1.78 10.88 -3.14
N PRO A 267 1.39 10.47 -1.91
CA PRO A 267 1.47 11.33 -0.72
C PRO A 267 2.85 11.91 -0.44
N TYR A 268 3.88 11.07 -0.52
CA TYR A 268 5.29 11.42 -0.34
C TYR A 268 6.18 10.32 -0.95
N THR A 269 7.46 10.63 -1.18
CA THR A 269 8.37 9.78 -1.96
C THR A 269 8.55 8.38 -1.36
N GLU A 270 8.57 8.28 -0.04
CA GLU A 270 8.81 7.07 0.74
C GLU A 270 7.53 6.23 0.95
N PHE A 271 6.37 6.72 0.52
CA PHE A 271 5.09 6.04 0.72
C PHE A 271 5.09 4.65 0.04
N PHE A 272 4.85 3.62 0.84
CA PHE A 272 4.91 2.20 0.43
C PHE A 272 3.71 1.37 0.93
N GLY A 273 2.63 2.04 1.32
CA GLY A 273 1.38 1.45 1.78
C GLY A 273 0.43 1.03 0.65
N GLY A 274 -0.77 0.53 1.03
CA GLY A 274 -1.78 0.08 0.06
C GLY A 274 -1.46 -1.29 -0.52
N VAL A 275 -0.73 -1.31 -1.64
CA VAL A 275 -0.34 -2.57 -2.31
C VAL A 275 1.15 -2.51 -2.69
N SER A 276 1.92 -3.45 -2.14
CA SER A 276 3.36 -3.59 -2.38
C SER A 276 3.74 -5.06 -2.57
N GLY A 277 4.94 -5.32 -3.06
CA GLY A 277 5.44 -6.68 -3.22
C GLY A 277 6.95 -6.78 -3.09
N LEU A 278 7.38 -7.98 -2.68
CA LEU A 278 8.78 -8.36 -2.52
C LEU A 278 8.95 -9.80 -3.01
N THR A 279 10.13 -10.15 -3.54
CA THR A 279 10.47 -11.57 -3.70
C THR A 279 10.58 -12.24 -2.34
N VAL A 280 10.40 -13.56 -2.29
CA VAL A 280 10.55 -14.32 -1.03
C VAL A 280 11.96 -14.16 -0.46
N GLU A 281 12.99 -14.11 -1.32
CA GLU A 281 14.37 -13.84 -0.93
C GLU A 281 14.52 -12.46 -0.28
N GLN A 282 14.00 -11.42 -0.93
CA GLN A 282 14.06 -10.05 -0.41
C GLN A 282 13.35 -9.93 0.94
N PHE A 283 12.15 -10.53 1.05
CA PHE A 283 11.36 -10.49 2.26
C PHE A 283 12.07 -11.17 3.44
N ARG A 284 12.69 -12.35 3.20
CA ARG A 284 13.53 -13.02 4.21
C ARG A 284 14.74 -12.16 4.59
N LYS A 285 15.44 -11.59 3.60
CA LYS A 285 16.64 -10.78 3.84
C LYS A 285 16.38 -9.55 4.72
N ILE A 286 15.22 -8.92 4.56
CA ILE A 286 14.85 -7.76 5.38
C ILE A 286 14.27 -8.12 6.77
N ASN A 287 14.21 -9.42 7.11
CA ASN A 287 13.52 -9.95 8.29
C ASN A 287 12.01 -9.62 8.30
N GLY A 288 11.37 -9.57 7.13
CA GLY A 288 9.95 -9.24 6.98
C GLY A 288 9.54 -7.85 7.52
N PHE A 289 8.25 -7.72 7.80
CA PHE A 289 7.65 -6.51 8.39
C PHE A 289 7.98 -6.37 9.89
N PRO A 290 7.91 -5.17 10.49
CA PRO A 290 7.98 -5.00 11.94
C PRO A 290 6.72 -5.54 12.65
N ASN A 291 6.86 -6.24 13.78
CA ASN A 291 5.71 -6.69 14.57
C ASN A 291 5.24 -5.64 15.59
N ALA A 292 6.02 -4.59 15.84
CA ALA A 292 5.76 -3.63 16.93
C ALA A 292 4.73 -2.52 16.62
N PHE A 293 4.17 -2.45 15.40
CA PHE A 293 3.19 -1.41 15.03
C PHE A 293 1.75 -1.86 15.32
N TRP A 294 1.18 -1.36 16.41
CA TRP A 294 -0.18 -1.70 16.88
C TRP A 294 -1.12 -0.51 16.69
N GLY A 295 -2.01 -0.62 15.72
CA GLY A 295 -2.89 0.47 15.27
C GLY A 295 -2.44 1.07 13.94
N TRP A 296 -2.98 2.25 13.61
CA TRP A 296 -2.79 2.84 12.29
C TRP A 296 -1.47 3.64 12.18
N GLY A 297 -0.64 3.27 11.19
CA GLY A 297 0.37 4.12 10.56
C GLY A 297 1.83 3.85 10.93
N GLY A 298 2.71 4.01 9.93
CA GLY A 298 4.16 4.01 10.05
C GLY A 298 4.83 2.65 9.82
N GLU A 299 4.06 1.57 9.69
CA GLU A 299 4.60 0.23 9.44
C GLU A 299 5.07 0.04 7.98
N ASP A 300 4.41 0.72 7.04
CA ASP A 300 4.77 0.79 5.62
C ASP A 300 6.00 1.68 5.39
N ASP A 301 6.12 2.79 6.13
CA ASP A 301 7.33 3.61 6.18
C ASP A 301 8.52 2.83 6.77
N ASP A 302 8.29 1.98 7.78
CA ASP A 302 9.33 1.09 8.33
C ASP A 302 9.73 0.01 7.31
N LEU A 303 8.78 -0.54 6.54
CA LEU A 303 9.08 -1.44 5.43
C LEU A 303 9.97 -0.76 4.37
N TRP A 304 9.65 0.48 4.00
CA TRP A 304 10.50 1.27 3.08
C TRP A 304 11.93 1.38 3.62
N ASN A 305 12.08 1.76 4.89
CA ASN A 305 13.40 1.87 5.53
C ASN A 305 14.15 0.53 5.54
N ARG A 306 13.46 -0.58 5.85
CA ARG A 306 14.04 -1.93 5.84
C ARG A 306 14.57 -2.35 4.47
N VAL A 307 13.81 -2.03 3.43
CA VAL A 307 14.17 -2.25 2.04
C VAL A 307 15.41 -1.43 1.66
N GLN A 308 15.44 -0.14 1.99
CA GLN A 308 16.59 0.73 1.75
C GLN A 308 17.84 0.26 2.51
N ASN A 309 17.69 -0.11 3.79
CA ASN A 309 18.79 -0.61 4.63
C ASN A 309 19.42 -1.90 4.08
N ALA A 310 18.64 -2.73 3.38
CA ALA A 310 19.12 -3.95 2.72
C ALA A 310 19.74 -3.71 1.33
N GLY A 311 19.82 -2.45 0.90
CA GLY A 311 20.44 -2.03 -0.37
C GLY A 311 19.52 -2.15 -1.58
N TYR A 312 18.20 -2.24 -1.38
CA TYR A 312 17.23 -2.33 -2.48
C TYR A 312 16.58 -0.98 -2.78
N SER A 313 16.19 -0.78 -4.04
CA SER A 313 15.41 0.36 -4.48
C SER A 313 13.99 -0.07 -4.83
N VAL A 314 13.01 0.74 -4.44
CA VAL A 314 11.59 0.45 -4.72
C VAL A 314 11.24 0.90 -6.14
N SER A 315 10.71 -0.01 -6.95
CA SER A 315 10.16 0.32 -8.27
C SER A 315 8.68 0.72 -8.19
N ARG A 316 8.22 1.45 -9.20
CA ARG A 316 6.84 1.92 -9.35
C ARG A 316 6.36 1.75 -10.79
N PRO A 317 5.10 1.40 -11.03
CA PRO A 317 4.52 1.37 -12.37
C PRO A 317 4.49 2.76 -13.00
N GLU A 318 4.68 2.81 -14.31
CA GLU A 318 4.66 4.06 -15.08
C GLU A 318 3.24 4.54 -15.39
N GLY A 319 3.10 5.85 -15.56
CA GLY A 319 1.88 6.49 -16.02
C GLY A 319 0.68 6.18 -15.12
N ASP A 320 -0.43 5.80 -15.72
CA ASP A 320 -1.70 5.54 -15.04
C ASP A 320 -1.89 4.07 -14.65
N THR A 321 -0.88 3.23 -14.90
CA THR A 321 -0.93 1.81 -14.58
C THR A 321 -1.04 1.56 -13.07
N GLY A 322 -0.46 2.43 -12.25
CA GLY A 322 -0.51 2.33 -10.79
C GLY A 322 -1.71 3.02 -10.14
N LYS A 323 -2.81 3.25 -10.88
CA LYS A 323 -4.06 3.81 -10.37
C LYS A 323 -4.91 2.75 -9.67
N TYR A 324 -5.44 3.13 -8.52
CA TYR A 324 -6.28 2.30 -7.67
C TYR A 324 -7.45 3.12 -7.15
N LYS A 325 -8.62 2.49 -7.09
CA LYS A 325 -9.76 2.99 -6.34
C LYS A 325 -9.79 2.38 -4.95
N SER A 326 -10.14 3.20 -3.96
CA SER A 326 -10.24 2.80 -2.57
C SER A 326 -11.71 2.61 -2.21
N ILE A 327 -12.09 1.44 -1.70
CA ILE A 327 -13.47 1.19 -1.28
C ILE A 327 -13.82 2.20 -0.16
N PRO A 328 -14.85 3.05 -0.36
CA PRO A 328 -15.22 4.04 0.64
C PRO A 328 -15.73 3.39 1.92
N HIS A 329 -15.55 4.10 3.03
CA HIS A 329 -16.15 3.78 4.33
C HIS A 329 -15.59 2.49 5.00
N HIS A 330 -15.75 2.37 6.32
CA HIS A 330 -15.23 1.33 7.23
C HIS A 330 -13.82 1.47 7.83
N HIS A 331 -13.08 2.57 7.63
CA HIS A 331 -11.91 2.90 8.49
C HIS A 331 -12.30 3.51 9.86
N ARG A 332 -13.57 3.47 10.24
CA ARG A 332 -14.01 3.90 11.58
C ARG A 332 -13.53 2.85 12.58
N GLY A 333 -12.43 3.10 13.29
CA GLY A 333 -12.16 2.34 14.52
C GLY A 333 -10.70 2.08 14.86
N GLU A 334 -9.75 2.16 13.91
CA GLU A 334 -8.35 1.93 14.28
C GLU A 334 -7.74 3.20 14.87
N VAL A 335 -7.25 3.05 16.09
CA VAL A 335 -6.58 4.12 16.83
C VAL A 335 -5.27 4.46 16.13
N GLN A 336 -4.97 5.76 16.01
CA GLN A 336 -3.69 6.20 15.48
C GLN A 336 -2.56 5.75 16.41
N PHE A 337 -1.53 5.10 15.87
CA PHE A 337 -0.41 4.67 16.68
C PHE A 337 0.54 5.84 16.98
N LEU A 338 0.40 6.46 18.16
CA LEU A 338 1.19 7.62 18.57
C LEU A 338 2.69 7.31 18.70
N GLY A 339 3.04 6.06 19.02
CA GLY A 339 4.43 5.59 19.16
C GLY A 339 5.20 5.43 17.84
N ARG A 340 4.54 5.58 16.68
CA ARG A 340 5.13 5.26 15.36
C ARG A 340 6.44 5.99 15.08
N TYR A 341 6.54 7.28 15.43
CA TYR A 341 7.74 8.07 15.16
C TYR A 341 8.95 7.59 15.97
N ALA A 342 8.72 7.13 17.20
CA ALA A 342 9.77 6.56 18.04
C ALA A 342 10.29 5.24 17.45
N LEU A 343 9.39 4.40 16.93
CA LEU A 343 9.74 3.14 16.27
C LEU A 343 10.47 3.38 14.94
N LEU A 344 9.99 4.32 14.13
CA LEU A 344 10.56 4.67 12.82
C LEU A 344 11.99 5.20 12.95
N ARG A 345 12.24 6.07 13.93
CA ARG A 345 13.61 6.59 14.18
C ARG A 345 14.63 5.48 14.47
N LYS A 346 14.18 4.35 15.03
CA LYS A 346 15.00 3.18 15.35
C LYS A 346 14.84 2.03 14.35
N SER A 347 14.25 2.27 13.17
CA SER A 347 13.95 1.23 12.18
C SER A 347 15.16 0.33 11.89
N LYS A 348 16.31 0.94 11.57
CA LYS A 348 17.56 0.23 11.26
C LYS A 348 18.07 -0.65 12.41
N GLU A 349 18.01 -0.14 13.63
CA GLU A 349 18.44 -0.87 14.84
C GLU A 349 17.50 -2.04 15.14
N ARG A 350 16.19 -1.83 14.97
CA ARG A 350 15.16 -2.83 15.26
C ARG A 350 15.03 -3.91 14.19
N GLN A 351 15.44 -3.64 12.95
CA GLN A 351 15.25 -4.57 11.83
C GLN A 351 15.80 -5.99 12.09
N GLY A 352 16.95 -6.11 12.77
CA GLY A 352 17.52 -7.42 13.15
C GLY A 352 16.85 -8.10 14.35
N LEU A 353 16.00 -7.39 15.10
CA LEU A 353 15.39 -7.84 16.36
C LEU A 353 13.87 -8.05 16.27
N ASP A 354 13.21 -7.29 15.38
CA ASP A 354 11.76 -7.22 15.22
C ASP A 354 11.38 -7.59 13.78
N GLY A 355 10.76 -8.74 13.60
CA GLY A 355 10.31 -9.21 12.29
C GLY A 355 9.97 -10.70 12.24
N LEU A 356 10.42 -11.41 11.21
CA LEU A 356 10.15 -12.85 11.07
C LEU A 356 10.79 -13.69 12.16
N ASN A 357 11.97 -13.29 12.63
CA ASN A 357 12.74 -14.04 13.63
C ASN A 357 12.11 -14.06 15.04
N ASN A 358 11.31 -13.05 15.39
CA ASN A 358 10.64 -12.96 16.69
C ASN A 358 9.12 -13.10 16.60
N LEU A 359 8.61 -13.54 15.44
CA LEU A 359 7.19 -13.75 15.19
C LEU A 359 6.67 -14.94 16.00
N ASN A 360 5.66 -14.70 16.83
CA ASN A 360 5.00 -15.73 17.63
C ASN A 360 3.48 -15.61 17.49
N TYR A 361 2.81 -16.70 17.14
CA TYR A 361 1.37 -16.74 16.93
C TYR A 361 0.85 -18.19 16.95
N PHE A 362 -0.45 -18.33 17.14
CA PHE A 362 -1.19 -19.57 16.88
C PHE A 362 -2.24 -19.27 15.83
N ALA A 363 -2.31 -20.11 14.80
CA ALA A 363 -3.23 -19.96 13.69
C ALA A 363 -4.27 -21.09 13.67
N ASN A 364 -5.53 -20.71 13.48
CA ASN A 364 -6.59 -21.61 13.07
C ASN A 364 -6.77 -21.49 11.56
N ILE A 365 -6.63 -22.60 10.84
CA ILE A 365 -6.63 -22.61 9.37
C ILE A 365 -7.94 -23.21 8.89
N THR A 366 -8.66 -22.46 8.06
CA THR A 366 -9.82 -22.97 7.32
C THR A 366 -9.66 -22.68 5.83
N TYR A 367 -10.36 -23.46 5.00
CA TYR A 367 -10.24 -23.38 3.55
C TYR A 367 -11.58 -22.98 2.94
N ASP A 368 -11.60 -21.85 2.26
CA ASP A 368 -12.67 -21.45 1.36
C ASP A 368 -12.35 -21.95 -0.06
N ALA A 369 -13.34 -21.92 -0.96
CA ALA A 369 -13.10 -22.23 -2.37
C ALA A 369 -12.10 -21.25 -3.01
N LEU A 370 -12.14 -19.96 -2.61
CA LEU A 370 -11.42 -18.87 -3.26
C LEU A 370 -10.22 -18.35 -2.47
N TYR A 371 -10.02 -18.78 -1.23
CA TYR A 371 -8.90 -18.34 -0.40
C TYR A 371 -8.64 -19.29 0.77
N LYS A 372 -7.43 -19.24 1.32
CA LYS A 372 -7.10 -19.83 2.62
C LYS A 372 -7.34 -18.79 3.70
N ASN A 373 -8.16 -19.12 4.70
CA ASN A 373 -8.39 -18.27 5.86
C ASN A 373 -7.45 -18.67 6.99
N ILE A 374 -6.73 -17.69 7.53
CA ILE A 374 -5.78 -17.84 8.61
C ILE A 374 -6.24 -16.93 9.75
N THR A 375 -6.95 -17.50 10.71
CA THR A 375 -7.45 -16.74 11.86
C THR A 375 -6.41 -16.78 12.99
N VAL A 376 -5.97 -15.62 13.47
CA VAL A 376 -4.97 -15.47 14.54
C VAL A 376 -5.44 -14.52 15.63
N ASN A 377 -5.09 -14.82 16.87
CA ASN A 377 -5.25 -13.91 18.00
C ASN A 377 -3.89 -13.34 18.38
N LEU A 378 -3.66 -12.07 18.08
CA LEU A 378 -2.38 -11.39 18.31
C LEU A 378 -2.50 -10.43 19.50
N THR A 379 -1.48 -10.39 20.35
CA THR A 379 -1.40 -9.43 21.45
C THR A 379 -0.04 -8.70 21.51
N PRO A 380 0.01 -7.44 22.00
CA PRO A 380 1.26 -6.67 22.09
C PRO A 380 2.36 -7.35 22.94
N GLU A 381 1.98 -8.16 23.93
CA GLU A 381 2.92 -8.86 24.81
C GLU A 381 3.76 -9.90 24.06
N LEU A 382 3.24 -10.45 22.96
CA LEU A 382 3.95 -11.41 22.10
C LEU A 382 5.22 -10.79 21.50
N VAL A 383 5.22 -9.47 21.27
CA VAL A 383 6.36 -8.73 20.73
C VAL A 383 7.36 -8.37 21.84
N CYS A 384 6.85 -7.98 23.02
CA CYS A 384 7.69 -7.47 24.13
C CYS A 384 8.57 -8.55 24.77
N ARG A 385 8.04 -9.78 24.99
CA ARG A 385 8.81 -10.87 25.63
C ARG A 385 10.08 -11.26 24.86
N ASN A 386 10.08 -11.07 23.54
CA ASN A 386 11.20 -11.44 22.68
C ASN A 386 12.25 -10.33 22.54
N LEU A 387 11.87 -9.06 22.74
CA LEU A 387 12.81 -7.93 22.72
C LEU A 387 13.61 -7.82 24.03
N GLU A 388 13.01 -8.15 25.17
CA GLU A 388 13.69 -8.14 26.48
C GLU A 388 14.75 -9.24 26.60
N ASN A 389 14.52 -10.43 26.01
CA ASN A 389 15.47 -11.53 26.01
C ASN A 389 16.70 -11.30 25.10
N ALA A 390 16.68 -10.25 24.26
CA ALA A 390 17.75 -9.94 23.31
C ALA A 390 18.72 -8.84 23.80
N SER A 391 18.50 -8.25 24.98
CA SER A 391 19.35 -7.15 25.51
C SER A 391 20.00 -7.49 26.87
N PRO A 392 21.34 -7.42 27.02
CA PRO A 392 22.03 -7.67 28.29
C PRO A 392 22.08 -6.46 29.25
N SER A 393 21.25 -5.43 29.02
CA SER A 393 21.21 -4.21 29.83
C SER A 393 19.79 -3.98 30.38
N PRO A 394 19.63 -3.46 31.61
CA PRO A 394 18.32 -3.39 32.26
C PRO A 394 17.36 -2.50 31.44
N PRO A 395 16.07 -2.89 31.31
CA PRO A 395 15.14 -2.18 30.43
C PRO A 395 14.69 -0.87 31.10
N PHE A 396 15.10 0.26 30.52
CA PHE A 396 14.53 1.58 30.86
C PHE A 396 13.21 1.87 30.13
N PHE A 397 12.64 0.90 29.42
CA PHE A 397 11.37 1.07 28.71
C PHE A 397 10.44 -0.12 28.97
N SER A 398 9.72 -0.07 30.09
CA SER A 398 8.47 -0.82 30.20
C SER A 398 7.46 -0.22 29.24
N ILE A 399 7.20 -0.93 28.15
CA ILE A 399 6.18 -0.59 27.15
C ILE A 399 4.77 -0.54 27.78
N GLN A 400 4.56 -1.10 28.98
CA GLN A 400 3.29 -0.97 29.71
C GLN A 400 2.89 0.49 29.98
N HIS A 401 3.84 1.44 30.03
CA HIS A 401 3.54 2.85 30.29
C HIS A 401 3.20 3.67 29.03
N ILE A 402 3.26 3.08 27.82
CA ILE A 402 2.84 3.78 26.59
C ILE A 402 1.33 3.56 26.30
N TYR A 403 0.69 2.61 26.98
CA TYR A 403 -0.73 2.27 26.78
C TYR A 403 -1.70 2.93 27.78
N ILE A 404 -1.19 3.78 28.69
CA ILE A 404 -2.02 4.59 29.58
C ILE A 404 -1.74 6.05 29.27
N LEU A 405 -2.45 6.61 28.28
CA LEU A 405 -2.94 8.00 28.24
C LEU A 405 -3.92 8.17 27.07
#